data_AF-S6APM8-F1
#
_entry.id   AF-S6APM8-F1
#
_cell.length_a   1.000
_cell.length_b   1.000
_cell.length_c   1.000
_cell.angle_alpha   90.00
_cell.angle_beta   90.00
_cell.angle_gamma   90.00
#
_symmetry.space_group_name_H-M   'P 1'
#
loop_
_entity.id
_entity.type
_entity.pdbx_description
1 polymer ?
#
loop_
_entity_poly.entity_id
_entity_poly.type
_entity_poly.pdbx_seq_one_letter_code
_entity_poly.pdbx_strand_id
1 'polypeptide(L)'
;MKKKTVIIILTIVALVGAGMLVKHQKSRLTAEKPPASVPVAVEARQLVSARFALTLPLVAEVQAVQEANIASRLTGYVAELRYLEGDRFRKGDVLVRLDDADAQSQLQRAEADLARTRLQQGSLNADLAAAKVAAQAARDRAARADSLYKIKGVSLEQLQSEQSNQAAAEARLSGTQAAVDGYQASLRATEAAVRSARENLAYAVIRAPFNGMVAARPVQPGDLATPGKPLLRLVALGESRLLVNLPDISRPVALRWQGRDLPLKPWPEAGAQGMRRYEARADGLTPGSRVSVKLVTFSGQGVFLPDTCLLNNDGHSATIFQLAQSGPARPLTVELAASGSEGVASTDARLNGATIACGGPDVLTRLILGTPFKITKGG
;
A
#
# COMPACT_ATOMS: atom_id res chain seq x y z
N MET A 1 -70.59 -67.06 -48.39
CA MET A 1 -70.02 -65.69 -48.38
C MET A 1 -70.54 -64.80 -47.22
N LYS A 2 -70.97 -65.35 -46.07
CA LYS A 2 -71.69 -64.56 -45.03
C LYS A 2 -70.95 -64.30 -43.70
N LYS A 3 -69.75 -64.87 -43.48
CA LYS A 3 -68.97 -64.68 -42.21
C LYS A 3 -68.02 -63.47 -42.22
N LYS A 4 -67.42 -63.11 -43.36
CA LYS A 4 -66.48 -61.97 -43.45
C LYS A 4 -67.17 -60.61 -43.31
N THR A 5 -68.39 -60.47 -43.81
CA THR A 5 -69.16 -59.21 -43.76
C THR A 5 -69.60 -58.85 -42.34
N VAL A 6 -69.91 -59.84 -41.49
CA VAL A 6 -70.31 -59.61 -40.09
C VAL A 6 -69.14 -59.14 -39.25
N ILE A 7 -67.93 -59.69 -39.48
CA ILE A 7 -66.72 -59.28 -38.74
C ILE A 7 -66.33 -57.83 -39.07
N ILE A 8 -66.47 -57.41 -40.34
CA ILE A 8 -66.16 -56.04 -40.78
C ILE A 8 -67.15 -55.02 -40.18
N ILE A 9 -68.44 -55.36 -40.09
CA ILE A 9 -69.43 -54.49 -39.46
C ILE A 9 -69.17 -54.36 -37.96
N LEU A 10 -68.83 -55.46 -37.28
CA LEU A 10 -68.56 -55.43 -35.84
C LEU A 10 -67.29 -54.63 -35.49
N THR A 11 -66.24 -54.71 -36.32
CA THR A 11 -65.03 -53.89 -36.12
C THR A 11 -65.26 -52.41 -36.42
N ILE A 12 -66.08 -52.08 -37.42
CA ILE A 12 -66.45 -50.68 -37.68
C ILE A 12 -67.29 -50.11 -36.53
N VAL A 13 -68.26 -50.86 -36.00
CA VAL A 13 -69.06 -50.43 -34.84
C VAL A 13 -68.20 -50.28 -33.58
N ALA A 14 -67.23 -51.18 -33.35
CA ALA A 14 -66.29 -51.07 -32.24
C ALA A 14 -65.35 -49.85 -32.38
N LEU A 15 -64.86 -49.56 -33.59
CA LEU A 15 -64.02 -48.38 -33.87
C LEU A 15 -64.80 -47.06 -33.76
N VAL A 16 -66.06 -47.02 -34.22
CA VAL A 16 -66.94 -45.85 -34.08
C VAL A 16 -67.33 -45.66 -32.62
N GLY A 17 -67.65 -46.75 -31.90
CA GLY A 17 -67.93 -46.72 -30.46
C GLY A 17 -66.74 -46.23 -29.64
N ALA A 18 -65.53 -46.71 -29.92
CA ALA A 18 -64.30 -46.24 -29.29
C ALA A 18 -63.99 -44.77 -29.64
N GLY A 19 -64.20 -44.36 -30.90
CA GLY A 19 -64.04 -42.97 -31.34
C GLY A 19 -65.01 -42.01 -30.65
N MET A 20 -66.27 -42.44 -30.45
CA MET A 20 -67.27 -41.67 -29.69
C MET A 20 -66.91 -41.59 -28.21
N LEU A 21 -66.46 -42.68 -27.59
CA LEU A 21 -66.06 -42.71 -26.17
C LEU A 21 -64.85 -41.82 -25.90
N VAL A 22 -63.85 -41.83 -26.79
CA VAL A 22 -62.69 -40.93 -26.72
C VAL A 22 -63.12 -39.47 -26.93
N LYS A 23 -64.01 -39.18 -27.88
CA LYS A 23 -64.53 -37.81 -28.08
C LYS A 23 -65.31 -37.30 -26.87
N HIS A 24 -66.06 -38.19 -26.21
CA HIS A 24 -66.86 -37.87 -25.02
C HIS A 24 -66.03 -37.76 -23.73
N GLN A 25 -64.92 -38.51 -23.62
CA GLN A 25 -63.94 -38.33 -22.53
C GLN A 25 -63.09 -37.08 -22.75
N LYS A 26 -62.69 -36.79 -23.99
CA LYS A 26 -61.93 -35.58 -24.34
C LYS A 26 -62.75 -34.33 -24.07
N SER A 27 -64.07 -34.34 -24.32
CA SER A 27 -64.95 -33.23 -23.98
C SER A 27 -65.13 -33.03 -22.47
N ARG A 28 -65.12 -34.11 -21.67
CA ARG A 28 -65.13 -34.03 -20.20
C ARG A 28 -63.82 -33.47 -19.64
N LEU A 29 -62.68 -33.88 -20.16
CA LEU A 29 -61.36 -33.36 -19.76
C LEU A 29 -61.18 -31.87 -20.13
N THR A 30 -61.78 -31.40 -21.22
CA THR A 30 -61.76 -29.96 -21.58
C THR A 30 -62.80 -29.12 -20.85
N ALA A 31 -63.80 -29.73 -20.21
CA ALA A 31 -64.86 -29.04 -19.47
C ALA A 31 -64.54 -28.84 -17.98
N GLU A 32 -63.43 -29.40 -17.50
CA GLU A 32 -62.97 -29.19 -16.13
C GLU A 32 -62.27 -27.83 -16.05
N LYS A 33 -63.02 -26.84 -15.56
CA LYS A 33 -62.55 -25.47 -15.39
C LYS A 33 -61.32 -25.50 -14.46
N PRO A 34 -60.14 -25.01 -14.89
CA PRO A 34 -58.95 -25.00 -14.04
C PRO A 34 -59.30 -24.36 -12.68
N PRO A 35 -58.80 -24.91 -11.55
CA PRO A 35 -59.06 -24.32 -10.25
C PRO A 35 -58.65 -22.84 -10.27
N ALA A 36 -59.57 -21.96 -9.84
CA ALA A 36 -59.32 -20.52 -9.80
C ALA A 36 -58.12 -20.27 -8.87
N SER A 37 -57.06 -19.70 -9.41
CA SER A 37 -55.84 -19.41 -8.66
C SER A 37 -56.13 -18.38 -7.57
N VAL A 38 -55.82 -18.73 -6.32
CA VAL A 38 -56.04 -17.85 -5.17
C VAL A 38 -55.10 -16.65 -5.28
N PRO A 39 -55.61 -15.40 -5.19
CA PRO A 39 -54.76 -14.22 -5.31
C PRO A 39 -53.71 -14.16 -4.19
N VAL A 40 -52.46 -13.87 -4.56
CA VAL A 40 -51.38 -13.72 -3.58
C VAL A 40 -51.34 -12.29 -3.06
N ALA A 41 -51.13 -12.13 -1.75
CA ALA A 41 -50.96 -10.82 -1.13
C ALA A 41 -49.59 -10.23 -1.50
N VAL A 42 -49.58 -8.99 -1.98
CA VAL A 42 -48.36 -8.25 -2.32
C VAL A 42 -48.41 -6.86 -1.72
N GLU A 43 -47.26 -6.36 -1.28
CA GLU A 43 -47.10 -4.97 -0.88
C GLU A 43 -46.71 -4.14 -2.10
N ALA A 44 -47.43 -3.04 -2.35
CA ALA A 44 -47.10 -2.13 -3.44
C ALA A 44 -46.09 -1.08 -2.96
N ARG A 45 -44.95 -0.96 -3.65
CA ARG A 45 -43.95 0.07 -3.40
C ARG A 45 -43.73 0.91 -4.65
N GLN A 46 -43.83 2.23 -4.50
CA GLN A 46 -43.47 3.17 -5.55
C GLN A 46 -41.96 3.42 -5.51
N LEU A 47 -41.31 3.25 -6.66
CA LEU A 47 -39.88 3.47 -6.81
C LEU A 47 -39.60 4.92 -7.17
N VAL A 48 -38.58 5.50 -6.54
CA VAL A 48 -38.14 6.87 -6.79
C VAL A 48 -36.63 6.87 -6.93
N SER A 49 -36.14 7.61 -7.92
CA SER A 49 -34.70 7.86 -8.07
C SER A 49 -34.21 8.77 -6.94
N ALA A 50 -33.25 8.29 -6.17
CA ALA A 50 -32.68 9.00 -5.03
C ALA A 50 -31.16 8.80 -4.98
N ARG A 51 -30.48 9.62 -4.16
CA ARG A 51 -29.08 9.41 -3.82
C ARG A 51 -28.97 8.53 -2.59
N PHE A 52 -28.26 7.42 -2.71
CA PHE A 52 -28.03 6.48 -1.61
C PHE A 52 -26.69 5.76 -1.80
N ALA A 53 -26.29 5.02 -0.77
CA ALA A 53 -25.11 4.17 -0.80
C ALA A 53 -25.47 2.77 -0.33
N LEU A 54 -24.89 1.75 -0.96
CA LEU A 54 -25.02 0.36 -0.57
C LEU A 54 -23.74 -0.13 0.06
N THR A 55 -23.87 -0.97 1.09
CA THR A 55 -22.71 -1.48 1.81
C THR A 55 -22.75 -2.98 2.02
N LEU A 56 -21.59 -3.63 1.92
CA LEU A 56 -21.40 -5.04 2.31
C LEU A 56 -20.50 -5.14 3.54
N PRO A 57 -20.86 -5.90 4.58
CA PRO A 57 -19.97 -6.14 5.70
C PRO A 57 -18.79 -6.98 5.25
N LEU A 58 -17.59 -6.59 5.67
CA LEU A 58 -16.38 -7.38 5.49
C LEU A 58 -15.44 -7.23 6.69
N VAL A 59 -14.39 -8.03 6.68
CA VAL A 59 -13.30 -7.95 7.64
C VAL A 59 -12.07 -7.43 6.94
N ALA A 60 -11.48 -6.37 7.49
CA ALA A 60 -10.18 -5.86 7.06
C ALA A 60 -9.09 -6.33 8.03
N GLU A 61 -7.92 -6.64 7.48
CA GLU A 61 -6.70 -6.86 8.24
C GLU A 61 -6.01 -5.52 8.50
N VAL A 62 -5.62 -5.27 9.74
CA VAL A 62 -4.88 -4.07 10.10
C VAL A 62 -3.38 -4.35 10.01
N GLN A 63 -2.66 -3.58 9.21
CA GLN A 63 -1.21 -3.62 9.12
C GLN A 63 -0.59 -2.26 9.47
N ALA A 64 0.64 -2.28 9.96
CA ALA A 64 1.40 -1.06 10.18
C ALA A 64 1.75 -0.44 8.81
N VAL A 65 1.64 0.88 8.68
CA VAL A 65 2.07 1.57 7.46
C VAL A 65 3.59 1.43 7.26
N GLN A 66 4.34 1.35 8.37
CA GLN A 66 5.77 1.19 8.38
C GLN A 66 6.20 0.16 9.44
N GLU A 67 7.02 -0.78 9.02
CA GLU A 67 7.70 -1.75 9.88
C GLU A 67 9.21 -1.67 9.60
N ALA A 68 10.03 -1.83 10.64
CA ALA A 68 11.48 -1.87 10.51
C ALA A 68 12.08 -3.00 11.35
N ASN A 69 12.90 -3.83 10.70
CA ASN A 69 13.78 -4.79 11.38
C ASN A 69 15.11 -4.09 11.66
N ILE A 70 15.37 -3.81 12.93
CA ILE A 70 16.57 -3.11 13.39
C ILE A 70 17.65 -4.14 13.64
N ALA A 71 18.80 -3.98 12.97
CA ALA A 71 19.98 -4.80 13.14
C ALA A 71 21.20 -3.90 13.42
N SER A 72 22.24 -4.48 14.00
CA SER A 72 23.51 -3.78 14.17
C SER A 72 24.25 -3.67 12.83
N ARG A 73 25.09 -2.63 12.68
CA ARG A 73 26.09 -2.54 11.62
C ARG A 73 27.47 -3.08 12.05
N LEU A 74 27.68 -3.23 13.35
CA LEU A 74 28.91 -3.70 13.95
C LEU A 74 28.67 -5.00 14.73
N THR A 75 29.73 -5.78 14.90
CA THR A 75 29.69 -6.91 15.83
C THR A 75 30.00 -6.43 17.24
N GLY A 76 29.21 -6.82 18.22
CA GLY A 76 29.41 -6.44 19.62
C GLY A 76 28.35 -7.04 20.54
N TYR A 77 28.66 -7.17 21.82
CA TYR A 77 27.68 -7.65 22.81
C TYR A 77 26.62 -6.59 23.09
N VAL A 78 25.37 -7.01 23.28
CA VAL A 78 24.29 -6.12 23.68
C VAL A 78 24.47 -5.73 25.14
N ALA A 79 24.86 -4.47 25.39
CA ALA A 79 25.06 -3.96 26.74
C ALA A 79 23.72 -3.55 27.41
N GLU A 80 22.83 -2.90 26.64
CA GLU A 80 21.59 -2.36 27.17
C GLU A 80 20.45 -2.47 26.14
N LEU A 81 19.27 -2.88 26.61
CA LEU A 81 18.00 -2.82 25.86
C LEU A 81 17.00 -2.00 26.68
N ARG A 82 16.58 -0.85 26.15
CA ARG A 82 15.77 0.12 26.92
C ARG A 82 14.28 -0.13 26.90
N TYR A 83 13.80 -0.89 25.92
CA TYR A 83 12.38 -1.11 25.68
C TYR A 83 12.05 -2.61 25.72
N LEU A 84 10.89 -2.92 26.26
CA LEU A 84 10.25 -4.23 26.22
C LEU A 84 9.32 -4.34 25.00
N GLU A 85 8.89 -5.55 24.69
CA GLU A 85 7.83 -5.76 23.69
C GLU A 85 6.53 -5.10 24.16
N GLY A 86 5.87 -4.39 23.24
CA GLY A 86 4.68 -3.58 23.55
C GLY A 86 4.98 -2.15 24.02
N ASP A 87 6.22 -1.82 24.37
CA ASP A 87 6.56 -0.46 24.78
C ASP A 87 6.56 0.51 23.61
N ARG A 88 6.14 1.75 23.88
CA ARG A 88 6.13 2.85 22.91
C ARG A 88 7.41 3.67 22.99
N PHE A 89 7.89 4.14 21.84
CA PHE A 89 9.06 5.00 21.72
C PHE A 89 8.82 6.16 20.75
N ARG A 90 9.68 7.17 20.84
CA ARG A 90 9.75 8.30 19.92
C ARG A 90 10.97 8.17 19.02
N LYS A 91 10.91 8.84 17.88
CA LYS A 91 12.02 8.96 16.94
C LYS A 91 13.24 9.55 17.66
N GLY A 92 14.38 8.90 17.51
CA GLY A 92 15.65 9.30 18.12
C GLY A 92 15.92 8.69 19.49
N ASP A 93 14.93 8.05 20.12
CA ASP A 93 15.12 7.33 21.37
C ASP A 93 16.18 6.23 21.21
N VAL A 94 16.99 6.03 22.24
CA VAL A 94 18.01 4.96 22.25
C VAL A 94 17.31 3.64 22.51
N LEU A 95 17.39 2.72 21.57
CA LEU A 95 16.75 1.40 21.68
C LEU A 95 17.70 0.36 22.23
N VAL A 96 18.91 0.32 21.66
CA VAL A 96 19.96 -0.66 21.96
C VAL A 96 21.28 0.08 22.14
N ARG A 97 22.05 -0.32 23.14
CA ARG A 97 23.47 0.03 23.24
C ARG A 97 24.27 -1.25 23.18
N LEU A 98 25.26 -1.27 22.29
CA LEU A 98 26.26 -2.31 22.22
C LEU A 98 27.45 -1.92 23.08
N ASP A 99 28.22 -2.92 23.50
CA ASP A 99 29.55 -2.70 24.05
C ASP A 99 30.40 -2.00 22.98
N ASP A 100 30.95 -0.84 23.35
CA ASP A 100 31.66 0.07 22.46
C ASP A 100 33.15 0.21 22.80
N ALA A 101 33.69 -0.61 23.70
CA ALA A 101 35.09 -0.51 24.16
C ALA A 101 36.11 -0.55 23.00
N ASP A 102 35.90 -1.45 22.04
CA ASP A 102 36.76 -1.57 20.86
C ASP A 102 36.64 -0.35 19.94
N ALA A 103 35.43 0.16 19.74
CA ALA A 103 35.17 1.32 18.88
C ALA A 103 35.73 2.61 19.52
N GLN A 104 35.60 2.77 20.84
CA GLN A 104 36.23 3.85 21.59
C GLN A 104 37.76 3.79 21.48
N SER A 105 38.35 2.60 21.64
CA SER A 105 39.80 2.40 21.50
C SER A 105 40.30 2.70 20.09
N GLN A 106 39.51 2.44 19.05
CA GLN A 106 39.83 2.83 17.68
C GLN A 106 39.76 4.34 17.47
N LEU A 107 38.75 5.01 18.04
CA LEU A 107 38.65 6.47 17.98
C LEU A 107 39.83 7.15 18.68
N GLN A 108 40.21 6.67 19.88
CA GLN A 108 41.36 7.20 20.61
C GLN A 108 42.67 7.06 19.82
N ARG A 109 42.89 5.91 19.15
CA ARG A 109 44.06 5.71 18.27
C ARG A 109 44.07 6.70 17.11
N ALA A 110 42.95 6.87 16.41
CA ALA A 110 42.85 7.80 15.30
C ALA A 110 43.05 9.26 15.75
N GLU A 111 42.53 9.65 16.92
CA GLU A 111 42.71 10.99 17.49
C GLU A 111 44.16 11.25 17.89
N ALA A 112 44.86 10.24 18.43
CA ALA A 112 46.29 10.33 18.73
C ALA A 112 47.13 10.50 17.46
N ASP A 113 46.82 9.77 16.39
CA ASP A 113 47.50 9.90 15.10
C ASP A 113 47.28 11.29 14.48
N LEU A 114 46.05 11.82 14.54
CA LEU A 114 45.74 13.19 14.10
C LEU A 114 46.50 14.23 14.93
N ALA A 115 46.58 14.05 16.26
CA ALA A 115 47.34 14.94 17.12
C ALA A 115 48.83 14.96 16.74
N ARG A 116 49.43 13.79 16.47
CA ARG A 116 50.81 13.67 15.99
C ARG A 116 51.02 14.39 14.66
N THR A 117 50.11 14.23 13.70
CA THR A 117 50.17 14.93 12.40
C THR A 117 49.95 16.44 12.56
N ARG A 118 49.15 16.90 13.51
CA ARG A 118 49.02 18.34 13.76
C ARG A 118 50.29 18.96 14.34
N LEU A 119 51.00 18.25 15.21
CA LEU A 119 52.25 18.75 15.80
C LEU A 119 53.34 18.98 14.74
N GLN A 120 53.47 18.09 13.75
CA GLN A 120 54.50 18.22 12.71
C GLN A 120 54.15 19.25 11.61
N GLN A 121 52.90 19.75 11.56
CA GLN A 121 52.55 20.88 10.69
C GLN A 121 53.32 22.16 11.06
N GLY A 122 53.60 22.38 12.35
CA GLY A 122 54.29 23.57 12.83
C GLY A 122 55.71 23.70 12.27
N SER A 123 56.47 22.60 12.26
CA SER A 123 57.84 22.60 11.71
C SER A 123 57.86 22.87 10.20
N LEU A 124 56.93 22.26 9.45
CA LEU A 124 56.82 22.47 8.00
C LEU A 124 56.45 23.90 7.62
N ASN A 125 55.57 24.54 8.41
CA ASN A 125 55.22 25.94 8.20
C ASN A 125 56.42 26.87 8.48
N ALA A 126 57.24 26.55 9.47
CA ALA A 126 58.48 27.28 9.76
C ALA A 126 59.50 27.13 8.61
N ASP A 127 59.66 25.91 8.09
CA ASP A 127 60.55 25.65 6.94
C ASP A 127 60.09 26.40 5.69
N LEU A 128 58.78 26.45 5.43
CA LEU A 128 58.21 27.21 4.32
C LEU A 128 58.46 28.71 4.49
N ALA A 129 58.30 29.25 5.69
CA ALA A 129 58.59 30.66 5.97
C ALA A 129 60.07 30.97 5.74
N ALA A 130 60.97 30.13 6.21
CA ALA A 130 62.41 30.26 5.98
C ALA A 130 62.77 30.20 4.49
N ALA A 131 62.20 29.25 3.74
CA ALA A 131 62.42 29.11 2.31
C ALA A 131 61.91 30.33 1.51
N LYS A 132 60.76 30.90 1.90
CA LYS A 132 60.21 32.14 1.30
C LYS A 132 61.16 33.32 1.50
N VAL A 133 61.65 33.53 2.72
CA VAL A 133 62.58 34.62 3.03
C VAL A 133 63.89 34.45 2.26
N ALA A 134 64.43 33.24 2.19
CA ALA A 134 65.66 32.95 1.45
C ALA A 134 65.49 33.20 -0.07
N ALA A 135 64.38 32.74 -0.66
CA ALA A 135 64.08 32.98 -2.08
C ALA A 135 63.90 34.47 -2.39
N GLN A 136 63.23 35.22 -1.52
CA GLN A 136 63.07 36.67 -1.69
C GLN A 136 64.42 37.39 -1.63
N ALA A 137 65.25 37.07 -0.63
CA ALA A 137 66.58 37.67 -0.51
C ALA A 137 67.48 37.34 -1.71
N ALA A 138 67.38 36.13 -2.28
CA ALA A 138 68.11 35.75 -3.49
C ALA A 138 67.65 36.52 -4.73
N ARG A 139 66.33 36.68 -4.91
CA ARG A 139 65.76 37.53 -5.98
C ARG A 139 66.24 38.97 -5.90
N ASP A 140 66.22 39.56 -4.70
CA ASP A 140 66.65 40.95 -4.50
C ASP A 140 68.14 41.14 -4.78
N ARG A 141 68.99 40.13 -4.50
CA ARG A 141 70.41 40.14 -4.87
C ARG A 141 70.61 40.04 -6.38
N ALA A 142 69.94 39.10 -7.03
CA ALA A 142 70.02 38.95 -8.49
C ALA A 142 69.53 40.21 -9.22
N ALA A 143 68.42 40.82 -8.79
CA ALA A 143 67.90 42.06 -9.37
C ALA A 143 68.86 43.25 -9.19
N ARG A 144 69.51 43.36 -8.02
CA ARG A 144 70.56 44.36 -7.79
C ARG A 144 71.79 44.10 -8.66
N ALA A 145 72.25 42.86 -8.78
CA ALA A 145 73.38 42.49 -9.64
C ALA A 145 73.09 42.81 -11.11
N ASP A 146 71.89 42.53 -11.61
CA ASP A 146 71.46 42.88 -12.97
C ASP A 146 71.50 44.40 -13.22
N SER A 147 70.99 45.18 -12.25
CA SER A 147 71.01 46.64 -12.32
C SER A 147 72.44 47.19 -12.31
N LEU A 148 73.33 46.63 -11.47
CA LEU A 148 74.74 47.02 -11.41
C LEU A 148 75.51 46.58 -12.65
N TYR A 149 75.16 45.47 -13.28
CA TYR A 149 75.81 45.00 -14.51
C TYR A 149 75.55 45.95 -15.68
N LYS A 150 74.33 46.50 -15.81
CA LYS A 150 73.97 47.48 -16.85
C LYS A 150 74.82 48.76 -16.81
N ILE A 151 75.27 49.14 -15.62
CA ILE A 151 76.17 50.28 -15.40
C ILE A 151 77.65 49.87 -15.29
N LYS A 152 77.99 48.63 -15.69
CA LYS A 152 79.35 48.03 -15.63
C LYS A 152 79.96 47.97 -14.22
N GLY A 153 79.13 47.90 -13.18
CA GLY A 153 79.53 47.84 -11.77
C GLY A 153 79.83 46.43 -11.22
N VAL A 154 79.51 45.36 -11.97
CA VAL A 154 79.82 43.96 -11.63
C VAL A 154 80.22 43.17 -12.89
N SER A 155 80.92 42.04 -12.72
CA SER A 155 81.30 41.14 -13.84
C SER A 155 80.14 40.26 -14.30
N LEU A 156 80.23 39.73 -15.53
CA LEU A 156 79.25 38.78 -16.06
C LEU A 156 79.17 37.50 -15.21
N GLU A 157 80.32 37.01 -14.75
CA GLU A 157 80.41 35.84 -13.87
C GLU A 157 79.66 36.06 -12.55
N GLN A 158 79.78 37.25 -11.95
CA GLN A 158 79.06 37.59 -10.72
C GLN A 158 77.55 37.61 -10.95
N LEU A 159 77.08 38.19 -12.06
CA LEU A 159 75.66 38.17 -12.43
C LEU A 159 75.14 36.74 -12.58
N GLN A 160 75.87 35.88 -13.31
CA GLN A 160 75.49 34.48 -13.54
C GLN A 160 75.47 33.67 -12.23
N SER A 161 76.40 33.95 -11.31
CA SER A 161 76.42 33.34 -9.98
C SER A 161 75.17 33.71 -9.17
N GLU A 162 74.80 35.00 -9.12
CA GLU A 162 73.59 35.44 -8.42
C GLU A 162 72.30 34.90 -9.06
N GLN A 163 72.23 34.83 -10.40
CA GLN A 163 71.11 34.21 -11.10
C GLN A 163 70.98 32.72 -10.78
N SER A 164 72.10 31.99 -10.72
CA SER A 164 72.12 30.57 -10.33
C SER A 164 71.68 30.40 -8.86
N ASN A 165 72.12 31.30 -7.98
CA ASN A 165 71.70 31.31 -6.57
C ASN A 165 70.20 31.58 -6.42
N GLN A 166 69.63 32.51 -7.21
CA GLN A 166 68.19 32.74 -7.26
C GLN A 166 67.45 31.48 -7.71
N ALA A 167 67.86 30.86 -8.83
CA ALA A 167 67.21 29.66 -9.35
C ALA A 167 67.23 28.51 -8.32
N ALA A 168 68.34 28.32 -7.61
CA ALA A 168 68.45 27.33 -6.55
C ALA A 168 67.51 27.62 -5.36
N ALA A 169 67.40 28.89 -4.93
CA ALA A 169 66.52 29.28 -3.83
C ALA A 169 65.03 29.14 -4.20
N GLU A 170 64.67 29.47 -5.44
CA GLU A 170 63.31 29.27 -5.96
C GLU A 170 62.94 27.79 -6.08
N ALA A 171 63.86 26.94 -6.56
CA ALA A 171 63.67 25.49 -6.59
C ALA A 171 63.46 24.93 -5.18
N ARG A 172 64.22 25.42 -4.18
CA ARG A 172 64.04 25.04 -2.77
C ARG A 172 62.67 25.45 -2.23
N LEU A 173 62.24 26.70 -2.49
CA LEU A 173 60.91 27.16 -2.11
C LEU A 173 59.81 26.30 -2.73
N SER A 174 59.91 26.00 -4.02
CA SER A 174 58.97 25.13 -4.73
C SER A 174 58.91 23.74 -4.10
N GLY A 175 60.08 23.13 -3.80
CA GLY A 175 60.16 21.84 -3.12
C GLY A 175 59.53 21.84 -1.72
N THR A 176 59.77 22.90 -0.92
CA THR A 176 59.14 23.04 0.40
C THR A 176 57.63 23.27 0.30
N GLN A 177 57.16 24.02 -0.69
CA GLN A 177 55.73 24.20 -0.92
C GLN A 177 55.06 22.86 -1.27
N ALA A 178 55.67 22.08 -2.17
CA ALA A 178 55.19 20.74 -2.49
C ALA A 178 55.17 19.81 -1.26
N ALA A 179 56.16 19.92 -0.37
CA ALA A 179 56.18 19.18 0.88
C ALA A 179 55.03 19.58 1.83
N VAL A 180 54.71 20.88 1.93
CA VAL A 180 53.55 21.36 2.70
C VAL A 180 52.24 20.85 2.10
N ASP A 181 52.09 20.90 0.78
CA ASP A 181 50.88 20.44 0.10
C ASP A 181 50.66 18.94 0.29
N GLY A 182 51.75 18.14 0.18
CA GLY A 182 51.74 16.71 0.48
C GLY A 182 51.39 16.44 1.96
N TYR A 183 51.88 17.27 2.88
CA TYR A 183 51.55 17.16 4.29
C TYR A 183 50.09 17.50 4.60
N GLN A 184 49.53 18.52 3.94
CA GLN A 184 48.11 18.86 4.05
C GLN A 184 47.22 17.72 3.55
N ALA A 185 47.65 16.97 2.53
CA ALA A 185 46.95 15.76 2.11
C ALA A 185 46.97 14.68 3.21
N SER A 186 48.11 14.49 3.88
CA SER A 186 48.24 13.57 5.04
C SER A 186 47.36 14.01 6.23
N LEU A 187 47.31 15.31 6.53
CA LEU A 187 46.42 15.85 7.55
C LEU A 187 44.95 15.57 7.21
N ARG A 188 44.51 15.82 5.97
CA ARG A 188 43.14 15.50 5.53
C ARG A 188 42.82 14.01 5.64
N ALA A 189 43.78 13.12 5.37
CA ALA A 189 43.62 11.68 5.50
C ALA A 189 43.44 11.24 6.97
N THR A 190 44.25 11.77 7.88
CA THR A 190 44.12 11.48 9.33
C THR A 190 42.82 12.05 9.92
N GLU A 191 42.38 13.22 9.48
CA GLU A 191 41.07 13.76 9.86
C GLU A 191 39.91 12.88 9.36
N ALA A 192 40.03 12.32 8.14
CA ALA A 192 39.05 11.37 7.62
C ALA A 192 39.03 10.07 8.45
N ALA A 193 40.18 9.59 8.89
CA ALA A 193 40.28 8.41 9.76
C ALA A 193 39.55 8.63 11.10
N VAL A 194 39.71 9.81 11.73
CA VAL A 194 38.97 10.17 12.96
C VAL A 194 37.46 10.22 12.71
N ARG A 195 37.02 10.81 11.59
CA ARG A 195 35.58 10.84 11.25
C ARG A 195 35.02 9.43 11.11
N SER A 196 35.72 8.55 10.39
CA SER A 196 35.34 7.14 10.22
C SER A 196 35.26 6.41 11.56
N ALA A 197 36.27 6.56 12.42
CA ALA A 197 36.28 5.94 13.75
C ALA A 197 35.12 6.45 14.63
N ARG A 198 34.78 7.73 14.54
CA ARG A 198 33.65 8.33 15.27
C ARG A 198 32.29 7.83 14.76
N GLU A 199 32.13 7.66 13.45
CA GLU A 199 30.92 7.07 12.87
C GLU A 199 30.76 5.60 13.30
N ASN A 200 31.86 4.84 13.31
CA ASN A 200 31.85 3.48 13.84
C ASN A 200 31.41 3.47 15.30
N LEU A 201 31.96 4.33 16.16
CA LEU A 201 31.50 4.44 17.54
C LEU A 201 30.01 4.80 17.63
N ALA A 202 29.51 5.69 16.77
CA ALA A 202 28.10 6.05 16.77
C ALA A 202 27.17 4.87 16.45
N TYR A 203 27.62 3.88 15.66
CA TYR A 203 26.82 2.67 15.38
C TYR A 203 26.62 1.76 16.59
N ALA A 204 27.38 1.91 17.67
CA ALA A 204 27.14 1.19 18.92
C ALA A 204 25.84 1.63 19.61
N VAL A 205 25.31 2.81 19.30
CA VAL A 205 24.05 3.32 19.85
C VAL A 205 22.97 3.34 18.78
N ILE A 206 22.08 2.35 18.85
CA ILE A 206 21.01 2.19 17.87
C ILE A 206 19.77 2.96 18.32
N ARG A 207 19.30 3.87 17.46
CA ARG A 207 18.18 4.78 17.75
C ARG A 207 16.95 4.49 16.91
N ALA A 208 15.78 4.85 17.43
CA ALA A 208 14.51 4.69 16.74
C ALA A 208 14.40 5.59 15.49
N PRO A 209 14.08 5.04 14.30
CA PRO A 209 13.97 5.81 13.06
C PRO A 209 12.65 6.61 12.94
N PHE A 210 11.61 6.23 13.70
CA PHE A 210 10.29 6.85 13.71
C PHE A 210 9.64 6.71 15.10
N ASN A 211 8.43 7.26 15.29
CA ASN A 211 7.63 7.05 16.50
C ASN A 211 6.86 5.72 16.38
N GLY A 212 6.88 4.87 17.39
CA GLY A 212 6.31 3.52 17.23
C GLY A 212 6.24 2.70 18.50
N MET A 213 6.08 1.39 18.30
CA MET A 213 6.04 0.37 19.33
C MET A 213 6.98 -0.78 18.99
N VAL A 214 7.59 -1.38 20.01
CA VAL A 214 8.41 -2.58 19.82
C VAL A 214 7.49 -3.78 19.64
N ALA A 215 7.51 -4.37 18.43
CA ALA A 215 6.68 -5.54 18.10
C ALA A 215 7.34 -6.85 18.52
N ALA A 216 8.67 -6.94 18.44
CA ALA A 216 9.42 -8.11 18.91
C ALA A 216 10.85 -7.74 19.32
N ARG A 217 11.39 -8.48 20.28
CA ARG A 217 12.76 -8.34 20.79
C ARG A 217 13.39 -9.74 20.93
N PRO A 218 13.94 -10.30 19.84
CA PRO A 218 14.52 -11.65 19.83
C PRO A 218 15.88 -11.78 20.54
N VAL A 219 16.44 -10.71 21.10
CA VAL A 219 17.75 -10.69 21.78
C VAL A 219 17.64 -10.20 23.23
N GLN A 220 18.60 -10.58 24.04
CA GLN A 220 18.74 -10.17 25.43
C GLN A 220 20.08 -9.44 25.67
N PRO A 221 20.19 -8.63 26.74
CA PRO A 221 21.49 -8.11 27.15
C PRO A 221 22.45 -9.28 27.42
N GLY A 222 23.68 -9.15 26.91
CA GLY A 222 24.68 -10.22 26.90
C GLY A 222 24.73 -11.04 25.62
N ASP A 223 23.72 -10.97 24.74
CA ASP A 223 23.78 -11.63 23.43
C ASP A 223 24.78 -10.94 22.50
N LEU A 224 25.39 -11.70 21.60
CA LEU A 224 26.24 -11.17 20.54
C LEU A 224 25.37 -10.65 19.38
N ALA A 225 25.44 -9.34 19.13
CA ALA A 225 24.85 -8.72 17.94
C ALA A 225 25.79 -8.87 16.74
N THR A 226 25.23 -9.28 15.60
CA THR A 226 25.96 -9.40 14.33
C THR A 226 25.22 -8.69 13.20
N PRO A 227 25.93 -8.14 12.19
CA PRO A 227 25.29 -7.50 11.05
C PRO A 227 24.30 -8.42 10.33
N GLY A 228 23.12 -7.89 10.04
CA GLY A 228 22.04 -8.61 9.36
C GLY A 228 21.12 -9.43 10.28
N LYS A 229 21.52 -9.74 11.52
CA LYS A 229 20.63 -10.40 12.49
C LYS A 229 19.73 -9.35 13.18
N PRO A 230 18.40 -9.50 13.16
CA PRO A 230 17.49 -8.54 13.77
C PRO A 230 17.62 -8.56 15.30
N LEU A 231 17.77 -7.37 15.89
CA LEU A 231 17.77 -7.12 17.33
C LEU A 231 16.38 -6.68 17.83
N LEU A 232 15.68 -5.88 17.04
CA LEU A 232 14.32 -5.42 17.35
C LEU A 232 13.47 -5.40 16.08
N ARG A 233 12.19 -5.70 16.22
CA ARG A 233 11.16 -5.40 15.21
C ARG A 233 10.31 -4.25 15.70
N LEU A 234 10.24 -3.19 14.91
CA LEU A 234 9.54 -1.96 15.24
C LEU A 234 8.36 -1.75 14.30
N VAL A 235 7.23 -1.31 14.83
CA VAL A 235 6.04 -0.93 14.05
C VAL A 235 5.68 0.52 14.35
N ALA A 236 5.37 1.30 13.32
CA ALA A 236 4.93 2.67 13.50
C ALA A 236 3.53 2.72 14.14
N LEU A 237 3.32 3.67 15.05
CA LEU A 237 2.01 3.95 15.64
C LEU A 237 1.39 5.19 14.99
N GLY A 238 0.06 5.18 14.82
CA GLY A 238 -0.69 6.26 14.19
C GLY A 238 -1.56 5.71 13.06
N GLU A 239 -1.28 6.15 11.84
CA GLU A 239 -1.98 5.68 10.64
C GLU A 239 -1.67 4.21 10.40
N SER A 240 -2.73 3.40 10.29
CA SER A 240 -2.67 1.98 9.96
C SER A 240 -3.26 1.72 8.58
N ARG A 241 -2.78 0.67 7.94
CA ARG A 241 -3.31 0.18 6.68
C ARG A 241 -4.42 -0.84 6.96
N LEU A 242 -5.59 -0.60 6.38
CA LEU A 242 -6.68 -1.56 6.30
C LEU A 242 -6.57 -2.31 4.97
N LEU A 243 -6.26 -3.60 5.03
CA LEU A 243 -6.18 -4.46 3.86
C LEU A 243 -7.44 -5.28 3.71
N VAL A 244 -7.99 -5.28 2.49
CA VAL A 244 -9.17 -6.07 2.13
C VAL A 244 -8.91 -6.81 0.83
N ASN A 245 -9.32 -8.07 0.76
CA ASN A 245 -9.21 -8.88 -0.45
C ASN A 245 -10.59 -9.01 -1.07
N LEU A 246 -10.73 -8.57 -2.32
CA LEU A 246 -11.99 -8.56 -3.06
C LEU A 246 -11.84 -9.38 -4.35
N PRO A 247 -12.87 -10.08 -4.82
CA PRO A 247 -12.86 -10.67 -6.16
C PRO A 247 -12.56 -9.62 -7.23
N ASP A 248 -11.83 -9.95 -8.30
CA ASP A 248 -11.46 -9.02 -9.39
C ASP A 248 -12.69 -8.40 -10.09
N ILE A 249 -13.81 -9.12 -10.09
CA ILE A 249 -15.09 -8.62 -10.60
C ILE A 249 -15.66 -7.46 -9.77
N SER A 250 -15.20 -7.27 -8.54
CA SER A 250 -15.70 -6.24 -7.64
C SER A 250 -15.30 -4.85 -8.15
N ARG A 251 -16.21 -3.89 -8.03
CA ARG A 251 -15.98 -2.48 -8.32
C ARG A 251 -16.16 -1.67 -7.03
N PRO A 252 -15.16 -1.72 -6.12
CA PRO A 252 -15.29 -1.05 -4.84
C PRO A 252 -15.24 0.48 -4.99
N VAL A 253 -16.09 1.19 -4.27
CA VAL A 253 -16.09 2.67 -4.26
C VAL A 253 -15.20 3.20 -3.13
N ALA A 254 -15.48 2.75 -1.91
CA ALA A 254 -14.78 3.19 -0.69
C ALA A 254 -14.91 2.13 0.42
N LEU A 255 -14.09 2.27 1.46
CA LEU A 255 -14.22 1.48 2.68
C LEU A 255 -14.78 2.35 3.80
N ARG A 256 -15.97 2.03 4.29
CA ARG A 256 -16.62 2.76 5.38
C ARG A 256 -16.21 2.19 6.74
N TRP A 257 -15.63 3.04 7.57
CA TRP A 257 -15.24 2.73 8.95
C TRP A 257 -15.65 3.88 9.89
N GLN A 258 -16.34 3.56 10.98
CA GLN A 258 -16.89 4.54 11.93
C GLN A 258 -17.66 5.70 11.26
N GLY A 259 -18.41 5.40 10.19
CA GLY A 259 -19.21 6.38 9.45
C GLY A 259 -18.42 7.25 8.46
N ARG A 260 -17.10 7.06 8.32
CA ARG A 260 -16.26 7.75 7.34
C ARG A 260 -15.94 6.85 6.16
N ASP A 261 -16.05 7.40 4.94
CA ASP A 261 -15.67 6.71 3.71
C ASP A 261 -14.20 6.94 3.41
N LEU A 262 -13.41 5.88 3.48
CA LEU A 262 -11.99 5.87 3.24
C LEU A 262 -11.71 5.49 1.77
N PRO A 263 -10.84 6.24 1.07
CA PRO A 263 -10.51 5.91 -0.31
C PRO A 263 -9.76 4.57 -0.37
N LEU A 264 -10.15 3.73 -1.33
CA LEU A 264 -9.48 2.46 -1.60
C LEU A 264 -8.45 2.63 -2.71
N LYS A 265 -7.26 2.07 -2.51
CA LYS A 265 -6.20 2.00 -3.52
C LYS A 265 -5.82 0.55 -3.77
N PRO A 266 -5.65 0.12 -5.03
CA PRO A 266 -5.14 -1.21 -5.33
C PRO A 266 -3.75 -1.40 -4.70
N TRP A 267 -3.56 -2.52 -4.00
CA TRP A 267 -2.27 -2.91 -3.45
C TRP A 267 -1.44 -3.59 -4.55
N PRO A 268 -0.13 -3.30 -4.67
CA PRO A 268 0.68 -3.74 -5.82
C PRO A 268 0.92 -5.26 -5.89
N GLU A 269 0.67 -6.02 -4.82
CA GLU A 269 0.82 -7.47 -4.84
C GLU A 269 -0.34 -8.14 -5.59
N ALA A 270 -0.02 -9.04 -6.50
CA ALA A 270 -1.01 -9.93 -7.11
C ALA A 270 -1.64 -10.81 -6.01
N GLY A 271 -2.96 -10.69 -5.83
CA GLY A 271 -3.68 -11.61 -4.96
C GLY A 271 -3.74 -13.01 -5.58
N ALA A 272 -4.08 -14.01 -4.76
CA ALA A 272 -4.29 -15.38 -5.23
C ALA A 272 -5.56 -15.48 -6.09
N GLN A 273 -5.53 -16.35 -7.12
CA GLN A 273 -6.72 -16.91 -7.81
C GLN A 273 -7.90 -15.92 -8.01
N GLY A 274 -7.68 -14.82 -8.74
CA GLY A 274 -8.75 -13.87 -9.08
C GLY A 274 -9.20 -12.94 -7.95
N MET A 275 -8.43 -12.86 -6.85
CA MET A 275 -8.60 -11.86 -5.80
C MET A 275 -7.65 -10.68 -6.04
N ARG A 276 -8.13 -9.47 -5.80
CA ARG A 276 -7.34 -8.24 -5.74
C ARG A 276 -7.34 -7.70 -4.32
N ARG A 277 -6.17 -7.26 -3.87
CA ARG A 277 -5.99 -6.64 -2.56
C ARG A 277 -6.09 -5.12 -2.70
N TYR A 278 -6.80 -4.49 -1.77
CA TYR A 278 -6.93 -3.04 -1.69
C TYR A 278 -6.50 -2.55 -0.32
N GLU A 279 -5.90 -1.36 -0.28
CA GLU A 279 -5.61 -0.65 0.96
C GLU A 279 -6.54 0.56 1.16
N ALA A 280 -6.94 0.77 2.41
CA ALA A 280 -7.42 2.05 2.92
C ALA A 280 -6.57 2.42 4.15
N ARG A 281 -6.63 3.68 4.60
CA ARG A 281 -5.88 4.15 5.76
C ARG A 281 -6.78 4.69 6.84
N ALA A 282 -6.49 4.34 8.09
CA ALA A 282 -7.24 4.77 9.26
C ALA A 282 -6.37 4.81 10.51
N ASP A 283 -6.70 5.73 11.42
CA ASP A 283 -6.00 5.90 12.69
C ASP A 283 -6.66 5.10 13.82
N GLY A 284 -5.94 4.94 14.93
CA GLY A 284 -6.49 4.34 16.15
C GLY A 284 -6.69 2.83 16.08
N LEU A 285 -6.06 2.17 15.10
CA LEU A 285 -6.09 0.72 14.93
C LEU A 285 -4.79 0.10 15.43
N THR A 286 -4.87 -1.16 15.86
CA THR A 286 -3.70 -1.91 16.31
C THR A 286 -3.25 -2.85 15.20
N PRO A 287 -2.02 -2.69 14.65
CA PRO A 287 -1.47 -3.62 13.66
C PRO A 287 -1.54 -5.08 14.11
N GLY A 288 -1.86 -5.99 13.18
CA GLY A 288 -2.09 -7.42 13.43
C GLY A 288 -3.52 -7.78 13.84
N SER A 289 -4.36 -6.80 14.19
CA SER A 289 -5.78 -7.05 14.48
C SER A 289 -6.63 -7.18 13.20
N ARG A 290 -7.86 -7.66 13.36
CA ARG A 290 -8.89 -7.69 12.32
C ARG A 290 -10.07 -6.84 12.76
N VAL A 291 -10.59 -6.01 11.87
CA VAL A 291 -11.71 -5.12 12.18
C VAL A 291 -12.84 -5.28 11.18
N SER A 292 -14.08 -5.19 11.67
CA SER A 292 -15.26 -5.17 10.81
C SER A 292 -15.39 -3.79 10.18
N VAL A 293 -15.55 -3.78 8.86
CA VAL A 293 -15.71 -2.58 8.03
C VAL A 293 -16.84 -2.83 7.04
N LYS A 294 -17.28 -1.78 6.36
CA LYS A 294 -18.33 -1.84 5.36
C LYS A 294 -17.76 -1.44 4.00
N LEU A 295 -17.84 -2.30 2.99
CA LEU A 295 -17.43 -1.99 1.63
C LEU A 295 -18.56 -1.22 0.97
N VAL A 296 -18.30 0.00 0.53
CA VAL A 296 -19.25 0.76 -0.28
C VAL A 296 -19.19 0.22 -1.70
N THR A 297 -20.25 -0.49 -2.11
CA THR A 297 -20.37 -1.08 -3.45
C THR A 297 -21.05 -0.14 -4.44
N PHE A 298 -21.84 0.81 -3.93
CA PHE A 298 -22.50 1.86 -4.70
C PHE A 298 -22.56 3.14 -3.89
N SER A 299 -22.35 4.28 -4.55
CA SER A 299 -22.63 5.60 -3.98
C SER A 299 -22.97 6.54 -5.13
N GLY A 300 -24.23 6.95 -5.24
CA GLY A 300 -24.67 7.71 -6.39
C GLY A 300 -26.18 7.86 -6.48
N GLN A 301 -26.63 8.39 -7.62
CA GLN A 301 -28.05 8.51 -7.93
C GLN A 301 -28.53 7.25 -8.65
N GLY A 302 -29.68 6.71 -8.24
CA GLY A 302 -30.27 5.53 -8.85
C GLY A 302 -31.59 5.17 -8.17
N VAL A 303 -32.13 4.01 -8.48
CA VAL A 303 -33.32 3.46 -7.83
C VAL A 303 -32.89 2.32 -6.89
N PHE A 304 -33.30 2.42 -5.63
CA PHE A 304 -33.08 1.39 -4.63
C PHE A 304 -34.17 0.33 -4.72
N LEU A 305 -33.75 -0.93 -4.87
CA LEU A 305 -34.59 -2.10 -4.92
C LEU A 305 -34.30 -2.96 -3.67
N PRO A 306 -35.23 -3.04 -2.70
CA PRO A 306 -35.10 -3.94 -1.57
C PRO A 306 -35.14 -5.40 -2.03
N ASP A 307 -34.45 -6.28 -1.30
CA ASP A 307 -34.41 -7.72 -1.62
C ASP A 307 -35.79 -8.40 -1.61
N THR A 308 -36.74 -7.83 -0.87
CA THR A 308 -38.14 -8.29 -0.84
C THR A 308 -38.94 -7.92 -2.08
N CYS A 309 -38.37 -7.19 -3.04
CA CYS A 309 -39.11 -6.67 -4.20
C CYS A 309 -38.54 -7.16 -5.54
N LEU A 310 -37.57 -8.07 -5.51
CA LEU A 310 -36.88 -8.56 -6.68
C LEU A 310 -36.60 -10.06 -6.57
N LEU A 311 -36.52 -10.72 -7.72
CA LEU A 311 -35.94 -12.06 -7.84
C LEU A 311 -34.60 -11.94 -8.53
N ASN A 312 -33.53 -12.24 -7.80
CA ASN A 312 -32.18 -12.23 -8.35
C ASN A 312 -32.03 -13.39 -9.35
N ASN A 313 -31.62 -13.09 -10.57
CA ASN A 313 -31.44 -14.11 -11.61
C ASN A 313 -30.01 -14.68 -11.58
N ASP A 314 -29.01 -13.80 -11.57
CA ASP A 314 -27.59 -14.15 -11.78
C ASP A 314 -26.60 -13.19 -11.07
N GLY A 315 -27.08 -12.27 -10.23
CA GLY A 315 -26.29 -11.25 -9.55
C GLY A 315 -26.03 -9.99 -10.39
N HIS A 316 -26.33 -10.01 -11.68
CA HIS A 316 -26.21 -8.87 -12.59
C HIS A 316 -27.56 -8.35 -13.08
N SER A 317 -28.58 -9.20 -13.04
CA SER A 317 -29.95 -8.86 -13.38
C SER A 317 -30.92 -9.38 -12.32
N ALA A 318 -32.03 -8.67 -12.17
CA ALA A 318 -33.15 -9.13 -11.36
C ALA A 318 -34.46 -8.96 -12.10
N THR A 319 -35.40 -9.84 -11.79
CA THR A 319 -36.78 -9.73 -12.26
C THR A 319 -37.62 -9.05 -11.19
N ILE A 320 -38.23 -7.92 -11.55
CA ILE A 320 -39.21 -7.21 -10.71
C ILE A 320 -40.60 -7.32 -11.34
N PHE A 321 -41.65 -7.03 -10.56
CA PHE A 321 -43.03 -7.15 -11.03
C PHE A 321 -43.72 -5.80 -10.98
N GLN A 322 -43.96 -5.21 -12.15
CA GLN A 322 -44.66 -3.94 -12.25
C GLN A 322 -46.17 -4.17 -12.09
N LEU A 323 -46.77 -3.40 -11.17
CA LEU A 323 -48.20 -3.46 -10.89
C LEU A 323 -48.94 -2.49 -11.83
N ALA A 324 -49.96 -3.00 -12.52
CA ALA A 324 -50.92 -2.20 -13.27
C ALA A 324 -52.20 -1.98 -12.46
N GLN A 325 -53.02 -0.99 -12.82
CA GLN A 325 -54.30 -0.71 -12.15
C GLN A 325 -55.28 -1.89 -12.21
N SER A 326 -55.18 -2.75 -13.23
CA SER A 326 -55.94 -3.98 -13.37
C SER A 326 -55.20 -4.98 -14.26
N GLY A 327 -55.15 -6.26 -13.87
CA GLY A 327 -54.51 -7.34 -14.65
C GLY A 327 -53.35 -8.02 -13.90
N PRO A 328 -52.71 -9.03 -14.52
CA PRO A 328 -51.58 -9.74 -13.92
C PRO A 328 -50.36 -8.80 -13.80
N ALA A 329 -49.53 -9.02 -12.79
CA ALA A 329 -48.30 -8.27 -12.63
C ALA A 329 -47.35 -8.56 -13.79
N ARG A 330 -46.72 -7.52 -14.36
CA ARG A 330 -45.83 -7.67 -15.52
C ARG A 330 -44.39 -7.87 -15.05
N PRO A 331 -43.75 -9.02 -15.35
CA PRO A 331 -42.34 -9.19 -15.05
C PRO A 331 -41.51 -8.25 -15.92
N LEU A 332 -40.55 -7.58 -15.31
CA LEU A 332 -39.59 -6.71 -15.96
C LEU A 332 -38.20 -7.08 -15.47
N THR A 333 -37.34 -7.51 -16.38
CA THR A 333 -35.92 -7.74 -16.08
C THR A 333 -35.17 -6.42 -16.11
N VAL A 334 -34.41 -6.15 -15.05
CA VAL A 334 -33.62 -4.95 -14.87
C VAL A 334 -32.17 -5.30 -14.55
N GLU A 335 -31.25 -4.47 -15.06
CA GLU A 335 -29.83 -4.60 -14.75
C GLU A 335 -29.52 -4.00 -13.39
N LEU A 336 -28.65 -4.68 -12.66
CA LEU A 336 -28.19 -4.31 -11.33
C LEU A 336 -26.85 -3.59 -11.47
N ALA A 337 -26.79 -2.36 -10.97
CA ALA A 337 -25.56 -1.60 -10.93
C ALA A 337 -24.63 -2.11 -9.81
N ALA A 338 -25.21 -2.50 -8.67
CA ALA A 338 -24.49 -3.01 -7.50
C ALA A 338 -25.45 -3.60 -6.46
N SER A 339 -24.92 -4.41 -5.56
CA SER A 339 -25.67 -5.01 -4.45
C SER A 339 -25.02 -4.70 -3.10
N GLY A 340 -25.83 -4.63 -2.05
CA GLY A 340 -25.44 -4.40 -0.67
C GLY A 340 -26.27 -5.22 0.30
N SER A 341 -26.01 -5.06 1.60
CA SER A 341 -26.77 -5.69 2.68
C SER A 341 -28.17 -5.09 2.85
N GLU A 342 -28.37 -3.87 2.35
CA GLU A 342 -29.64 -3.16 2.38
C GLU A 342 -30.56 -3.57 1.22
N GLY A 343 -29.98 -4.01 0.10
CA GLY A 343 -30.68 -4.33 -1.14
C GLY A 343 -29.81 -4.09 -2.37
N VAL A 344 -30.43 -3.74 -3.48
CA VAL A 344 -29.78 -3.61 -4.80
C VAL A 344 -30.00 -2.23 -5.39
N ALA A 345 -29.02 -1.73 -6.14
CA ALA A 345 -29.11 -0.49 -6.89
C ALA A 345 -29.30 -0.79 -8.37
N SER A 346 -30.23 -0.10 -9.01
CA SER A 346 -30.36 -0.09 -10.47
C SER A 346 -30.36 1.35 -10.98
N THR A 347 -29.72 1.56 -12.13
CA THR A 347 -29.70 2.84 -12.85
C THR A 347 -30.67 2.85 -14.03
N ASP A 348 -31.54 1.84 -14.15
CA ASP A 348 -32.54 1.76 -15.21
C ASP A 348 -33.58 2.87 -15.07
N ALA A 349 -33.65 3.75 -16.07
CA ALA A 349 -34.56 4.90 -16.09
C ALA A 349 -36.04 4.50 -16.06
N ARG A 350 -36.39 3.29 -16.52
CA ARG A 350 -37.77 2.78 -16.55
C ARG A 350 -38.36 2.57 -15.15
N LEU A 351 -37.51 2.50 -14.13
CA LEU A 351 -37.91 2.25 -12.76
C LEU A 351 -38.45 3.49 -12.05
N ASN A 352 -38.09 4.70 -12.49
CA ASN A 352 -38.47 5.91 -11.79
C ASN A 352 -39.99 6.16 -11.89
N GLY A 353 -40.68 6.20 -10.75
CA GLY A 353 -42.14 6.36 -10.67
C GLY A 353 -42.93 5.06 -10.85
N ALA A 354 -42.28 3.93 -11.13
CA ALA A 354 -42.95 2.64 -11.28
C ALA A 354 -43.45 2.12 -9.91
N THR A 355 -44.64 1.52 -9.90
CA THR A 355 -45.14 0.80 -8.73
C THR A 355 -44.89 -0.69 -8.91
N ILE A 356 -44.18 -1.30 -7.95
CA ILE A 356 -43.78 -2.71 -8.01
C ILE A 356 -44.38 -3.51 -6.87
N ALA A 357 -44.47 -4.84 -7.06
CA ALA A 357 -44.86 -5.78 -6.02
C ALA A 357 -43.65 -6.20 -5.18
N CYS A 358 -43.83 -6.17 -3.86
CA CYS A 358 -42.90 -6.69 -2.87
C CYS A 358 -43.57 -7.83 -2.08
N GLY A 359 -42.80 -8.86 -1.74
CA GLY A 359 -43.22 -10.03 -1.00
C GLY A 359 -42.08 -11.04 -0.85
N GLY A 360 -42.33 -12.14 -0.16
CA GLY A 360 -41.37 -13.24 -0.08
C GLY A 360 -41.02 -13.83 -1.46
N PRO A 361 -39.89 -14.53 -1.60
CA PRO A 361 -39.50 -15.15 -2.87
C PRO A 361 -40.58 -16.09 -3.43
N ASP A 362 -41.33 -16.76 -2.56
CA ASP A 362 -42.46 -17.63 -2.90
C ASP A 362 -43.62 -16.86 -3.55
N VAL A 363 -43.95 -15.68 -3.02
CA VAL A 363 -44.96 -14.77 -3.56
C VAL A 363 -44.55 -14.30 -4.95
N LEU A 364 -43.32 -13.80 -5.08
CA LEU A 364 -42.80 -13.29 -6.35
C LEU A 364 -42.72 -14.39 -7.41
N THR A 365 -42.36 -15.62 -7.04
CA THR A 365 -42.32 -16.76 -7.96
C THR A 365 -43.71 -17.12 -8.49
N ARG A 366 -44.75 -17.01 -7.65
CA ARG A 366 -46.14 -17.21 -8.10
C ARG A 366 -46.60 -16.13 -9.09
N LEU A 367 -46.07 -14.91 -8.99
CA LEU A 367 -46.35 -13.85 -9.95
C LEU A 367 -45.75 -14.14 -11.33
N ILE A 368 -44.57 -14.78 -11.41
CA ILE A 368 -44.01 -15.29 -12.70
C ILE A 368 -45.01 -16.22 -13.38
N LEU A 369 -45.69 -17.07 -12.61
CA LEU A 369 -46.67 -18.03 -13.12
C LEU A 369 -48.01 -17.38 -13.52
N GLY A 370 -48.12 -16.05 -13.46
CA GLY A 370 -49.33 -15.31 -13.81
C GLY A 370 -50.44 -15.40 -12.76
N THR A 371 -50.11 -15.77 -11.51
CA THR A 371 -51.08 -15.81 -10.42
C THR A 371 -51.63 -14.40 -10.16
N PRO A 372 -52.96 -14.20 -10.04
CA PRO A 372 -53.52 -12.91 -9.68
C PRO A 372 -53.00 -12.47 -8.30
N PHE A 373 -52.99 -11.16 -8.07
CA PHE A 373 -52.50 -10.58 -6.82
C PHE A 373 -53.56 -9.69 -6.16
N LYS A 374 -53.41 -9.48 -4.86
CA LYS A 374 -54.19 -8.50 -4.09
C LYS A 374 -53.22 -7.59 -3.36
N ILE A 375 -53.36 -6.29 -3.56
CA ILE A 375 -52.54 -5.30 -2.86
C ILE A 375 -52.99 -5.25 -1.40
N THR A 376 -52.07 -5.60 -0.49
CA THR A 376 -52.24 -5.35 0.94
C THR A 376 -51.70 -3.96 1.25
N LYS A 377 -52.42 -3.17 2.04
CA LYS A 377 -51.87 -1.91 2.58
C LYS A 377 -50.74 -2.28 3.54
N GLY A 378 -49.49 -2.19 3.08
CA GLY A 378 -48.32 -2.17 3.94
C GLY A 378 -48.37 -0.91 4.81
N GLY A 379 -48.06 -1.07 6.09
CA GLY A 379 -48.04 0.00 7.09
C GLY A 379 -46.91 0.99 6.93
#